data_AF-I6L995-F1
#
_entry.id   AF-I6L995-F1
#
_cell.length_a   1.000
_cell.length_b   1.000
_cell.length_c   1.000
_cell.angle_alpha   90.00
_cell.angle_beta   90.00
_cell.angle_gamma   90.00
#
_symmetry.space_group_name_H-M   'P 1'
#
loop_
_entity.id
_entity.type
_entity.pdbx_description
1 polymer ?
#
loop_
_entity_poly.entity_id
_entity_poly.type
_entity_poly.pdbx_seq_one_letter_code
_entity_poly.pdbx_strand_id
1 'polypeptide(L)' 'MAAGQNGHEEWVGSAYLFLESAVDKVILSEAYTDPKKKVAIYKALQTALSESGVFFYR' A
#
# COMPACT_ATOMS: atom_id res chain seq x y z
N MET A 1 12.31 -2.74 -39.96
CA MET A 1 12.44 -3.63 -38.79
C MET A 1 11.04 -3.87 -38.26
N ALA A 2 10.58 -5.12 -38.22
CA ALA A 2 9.21 -5.46 -37.84
C ALA A 2 8.97 -5.13 -36.35
N ALA A 3 7.91 -4.37 -36.06
CA ALA A 3 7.40 -4.22 -34.70
C ALA A 3 6.74 -5.55 -34.31
N GLY A 4 7.54 -6.44 -33.71
CA GLY A 4 7.03 -7.63 -33.04
C GLY A 4 6.04 -7.21 -31.95
N GLN A 5 4.97 -7.99 -31.79
CA GLN A 5 3.91 -7.78 -30.81
C GLN A 5 4.51 -7.31 -29.46
N ASN A 6 4.25 -6.06 -29.08
CA ASN A 6 4.63 -5.53 -27.79
C ASN A 6 3.93 -6.37 -26.72
N GLY A 7 4.66 -7.34 -26.19
CA GLY A 7 4.27 -8.04 -24.98
C GLY A 7 4.02 -6.99 -23.92
N HIS A 8 2.85 -7.04 -23.30
CA HIS A 8 2.47 -6.18 -22.20
C HIS A 8 3.47 -6.42 -21.05
N GLU A 9 4.53 -5.63 -20.99
CA GLU A 9 5.47 -5.64 -19.87
C GLU A 9 4.71 -5.14 -18.64
N GLU A 10 4.25 -6.08 -17.82
CA GLU A 10 3.53 -5.78 -16.60
C GLU A 10 4.53 -5.21 -15.59
N TRP A 11 4.51 -3.88 -15.40
CA TRP A 11 5.38 -3.19 -14.45
C TRP A 11 4.89 -3.46 -13.02
N VAL A 12 5.30 -4.62 -12.50
CA VAL A 12 5.01 -5.05 -11.13
C VAL A 12 6.26 -4.91 -10.28
N GLY A 13 6.14 -4.18 -9.18
CA GLY A 13 7.19 -4.04 -8.19
C GLY A 13 6.60 -4.05 -6.79
N SER A 14 7.40 -4.42 -5.80
CA SER A 14 7.04 -4.33 -4.38
C SER A 14 7.94 -3.33 -3.67
N ALA A 15 7.37 -2.61 -2.73
CA ALA A 15 8.09 -1.69 -1.86
C ALA A 15 7.70 -1.97 -0.41
N TYR A 16 8.65 -1.77 0.49
CA TYR A 16 8.40 -1.82 1.93
C TYR A 16 8.20 -0.39 2.43
N LEU A 17 7.09 -0.17 3.13
CA LEU A 17 6.81 1.10 3.81
C LEU A 17 6.91 0.87 5.32
N PHE A 18 7.77 1.63 5.98
CA PHE A 18 7.84 1.66 7.44
C PHE A 18 6.94 2.77 7.96
N LEU A 19 6.07 2.43 8.91
CA LEU A 19 5.13 3.35 9.53
C LEU A 19 5.43 3.42 11.03
N GLU A 20 5.72 4.63 11.50
CA GLU A 20 5.91 4.91 12.91
C GLU A 20 4.91 5.99 13.34
N SER A 21 4.37 5.84 14.55
CA SER A 21 3.51 6.86 15.11
C SER A 21 4.37 8.01 15.63
N ALA A 22 4.09 9.23 15.17
CA ALA A 22 4.66 10.44 15.76
C ALA A 22 4.03 10.80 17.12
N VAL A 23 3.04 10.03 17.59
CA VAL A 23 2.36 10.21 18.87
C VAL A 23 2.73 9.06 19.81
N ASP A 24 3.34 9.39 20.95
CA ASP A 24 3.84 8.42 21.95
C ASP A 24 2.77 7.43 22.46
N LYS A 25 1.49 7.80 22.36
CA LYS A 25 0.36 6.99 22.85
C LYS A 25 -0.15 5.94 21.88
N VAL A 26 0.31 5.94 20.62
CA VAL A 26 -0.19 5.01 19.60
C VAL A 26 0.92 4.06 19.20
N ILE A 27 0.91 2.89 19.82
CA ILE A 27 1.85 1.81 19.47
C ILE A 27 1.22 1.01 18.32
N LEU A 28 1.61 1.36 17.09
CA LEU A 28 1.09 0.70 15.88
C LEU A 28 1.43 -0.80 15.85
N SER A 29 2.60 -1.19 16.34
CA SER A 29 3.04 -2.59 16.38
C SER A 29 2.08 -3.50 17.16
N GLU A 30 1.61 -3.06 18.34
CA GLU A 30 0.59 -3.78 19.13
C GLU A 30 -0.80 -3.73 18.49
N ALA A 31 -1.12 -2.66 17.78
CA ALA A 31 -2.40 -2.55 17.08
C ALA A 31 -2.49 -3.52 15.89
N TYR A 32 -1.37 -3.85 15.23
CA TYR A 32 -1.33 -4.83 14.14
C TYR A 32 -1.49 -6.29 14.60
N THR A 33 -1.22 -6.60 15.87
CA THR A 33 -1.42 -7.95 16.43
C THR A 33 -2.89 -8.31 16.64
N ASP A 34 -3.79 -7.33 16.77
CA ASP A 34 -5.23 -7.59 16.86
C ASP A 34 -5.85 -7.71 15.46
N PRO A 35 -6.48 -8.85 15.11
CA PRO A 35 -7.06 -9.08 13.78
C PRO A 35 -8.09 -8.03 13.37
N LYS A 36 -8.90 -7.52 14.32
CA LYS A 36 -9.94 -6.52 14.03
C LYS A 36 -9.31 -5.17 13.74
N LYS A 37 -8.29 -4.79 14.51
CA LYS A 37 -7.55 -3.53 14.30
C LYS A 37 -6.71 -3.60 13.03
N LYS A 38 -6.10 -4.74 12.70
CA LYS A 38 -5.37 -4.95 11.44
C LYS A 38 -6.24 -4.67 10.21
N VAL A 39 -7.50 -5.14 10.21
CA VAL A 39 -8.43 -4.85 9.12
C VAL A 39 -8.77 -3.36 9.04
N ALA A 40 -8.96 -2.70 10.18
CA ALA A 40 -9.20 -1.26 10.21
C ALA A 40 -8.00 -0.46 9.68
N ILE A 41 -6.78 -0.82 10.09
CA ILE A 41 -5.55 -0.18 9.63
C ILE A 41 -5.32 -0.42 8.13
N TYR A 42 -5.54 -1.65 7.64
CA TYR A 42 -5.45 -1.95 6.22
C TYR A 42 -6.39 -1.07 5.39
N LYS A 43 -7.66 -0.93 5.81
CA LYS A 43 -8.62 -0.06 5.13
C LYS A 43 -8.18 1.39 5.16
N ALA A 44 -7.68 1.88 6.31
CA ALA A 44 -7.17 3.23 6.42
C ALA A 44 -5.98 3.49 5.48
N LEU A 45 -5.04 2.55 5.39
CA LEU A 45 -3.90 2.63 4.47
C LEU A 45 -4.35 2.56 3.00
N GLN A 46 -5.30 1.68 2.68
CA GLN A 46 -5.84 1.58 1.32
C GLN A 46 -6.50 2.88 0.89
N THR A 47 -7.31 3.51 1.75
CA THR A 47 -7.93 4.81 1.47
C THR A 47 -6.87 5.90 1.34
N ALA A 48 -5.93 6.00 2.26
CA ALA A 48 -4.87 7.01 2.21
C ALA A 48 -3.98 6.88 0.95
N LEU A 49 -3.63 5.66 0.55
CA LEU A 49 -2.86 5.40 -0.68
C LEU A 49 -3.68 5.75 -1.92
N SER A 50 -4.98 5.40 -1.94
CA SER A 50 -5.90 5.77 -3.03
C SER A 50 -6.04 7.30 -3.16
N GLU A 51 -6.12 8.02 -2.05
CA GLU A 51 -6.20 9.49 -2.01
C GLU A 51 -4.88 10.16 -2.43
N SER A 52 -3.74 9.55 -2.12
CA SER A 52 -2.41 10.07 -2.47
C SER A 52 -2.08 10.00 -3.98
N GLY A 53 -2.98 9.47 -4.80
CA GLY A 53 -2.80 9.40 -6.24
C GLY A 53 -1.77 8.37 -6.71
N VAL A 54 -1.36 7.44 -5.84
CA VAL A 54 -0.54 6.28 -6.23
C VAL A 54 -1.43 5.29 -6.97
N PHE A 55 -1.68 5.60 -8.24
CA PHE A 55 -1.93 4.71 -9.36
C PHE A 55 -2.88 3.52 -9.12
N PHE A 56 -4.18 3.80 -9.11
CA PHE A 56 -5.12 2.98 -9.87
C PHE A 56 -5.35 3.72 -11.19
N TYR A 57 -4.50 3.45 -12.20
CA TYR A 57 -4.85 3.81 -13.57
C TYR A 57 -6.06 2.94 -13.96
N ARG A 58 -7.16 3.64 -14.27
CA ARG A 58 -8.38 3.05 -14.81
C ARG A 58 -8.18 2.63 -16.26
#